data_AF-A0A4Y9PL36-F1
#
_entry.id   AF-A0A4Y9PL36-F1
#
_cell.length_a   1.000
_cell.length_b   1.000
_cell.length_c   1.000
_cell.angle_alpha   90.00
_cell.angle_beta   90.00
_cell.angle_gamma   90.00
#
_symmetry.space_group_name_H-M   'P 1'
#
loop_
_entity.id
_entity.type
_entity.pdbx_description
1 polymer ?
#
loop_
_entity_poly.entity_id
_entity_poly.type
_entity_poly.pdbx_seq_one_letter_code
_entity_poly.pdbx_strand_id
1 'polypeptide(L)'
;MFDEVVELTEAEYDAFVIACLETEFGEELPEPADFVTDEQQRFLDSRARLLTSGAAHLDAAVAADMAAARAYASRARSLAAFARSRPAAMFDRAPGEQGAASASSVAARPAALTEVSEWAVDEAAATLRISGRAACLLLVEAVTLVEGLLGTLAALDAGALSPAHARAMVELAGPVSTPEKRAQVEAAVLPRAGRQTVAALRACLRRAVARIDAAAAADRLITA
;
A
#
# COMPACT_ATOMS: atom_id res chain seq x y z
N MET A 1 -24.09 15.74 3.53
CA MET A 1 -24.07 15.94 4.99
C MET A 1 -25.54 16.00 5.35
N PHE A 2 -26.11 14.89 5.82
CA PHE A 2 -27.50 14.91 6.28
C PHE A 2 -27.47 15.71 7.56
N ASP A 3 -28.14 16.86 7.56
CA ASP A 3 -28.13 17.74 8.73
C ASP A 3 -28.83 17.00 9.88
N GLU A 4 -28.15 16.98 11.01
CA GLU A 4 -28.39 16.14 12.19
C GLU A 4 -29.49 16.75 13.09
N VAL A 5 -30.50 17.37 12.48
CA VAL A 5 -31.52 18.11 13.23
C VAL A 5 -32.67 17.18 13.53
N VAL A 6 -32.69 16.65 14.76
CA VAL A 6 -33.88 16.01 15.33
C VAL A 6 -34.98 17.06 15.39
N GLU A 7 -36.03 16.88 14.58
CA GLU A 7 -37.20 17.75 14.62
C GLU A 7 -38.11 17.32 15.77
N LEU A 8 -38.26 18.16 16.78
CA LEU A 8 -39.22 17.96 17.85
C LEU A 8 -40.48 18.76 17.54
N THR A 9 -41.64 18.15 17.75
CA THR A 9 -42.88 18.91 17.90
C THR A 9 -42.79 19.79 19.14
N GLU A 10 -43.63 20.82 19.24
CA GLU A 10 -43.65 21.74 20.38
C GLU A 10 -43.80 21.00 21.72
N ALA A 11 -44.65 19.97 21.78
CA ALA A 11 -44.85 19.16 22.98
C ALA A 11 -43.63 18.30 23.35
N GLU A 12 -42.94 17.73 22.36
CA GLU A 12 -41.73 16.93 22.58
C GLU A 12 -40.54 17.82 22.98
N TYR A 13 -40.45 19.03 22.41
CA TYR A 13 -39.48 20.04 22.78
C TYR A 13 -39.67 20.51 24.22
N ASP A 14 -40.91 20.79 24.63
CA ASP A 14 -41.23 21.16 26.02
C ASP A 14 -40.83 20.03 26.99
N ALA A 15 -41.14 18.77 26.65
CA ALA A 15 -40.75 17.62 27.46
C ALA A 15 -39.22 17.46 27.56
N PHE A 16 -38.51 17.63 26.44
CA PHE A 16 -37.05 17.63 26.39
C PHE A 16 -36.44 18.74 27.26
N VAL A 17 -36.94 19.98 27.14
CA VAL A 17 -36.45 21.12 27.91
C VAL A 17 -36.70 20.92 29.40
N ILE A 18 -37.87 20.42 29.80
CA ILE A 18 -38.17 20.10 31.20
C ILE A 18 -37.14 19.08 31.71
N ALA A 19 -36.91 17.99 30.97
CA ALA A 19 -35.94 16.96 31.38
C ALA A 19 -34.51 17.51 31.49
N CYS A 20 -34.08 18.39 30.59
CA CYS A 20 -32.78 19.06 30.69
C CYS A 20 -32.68 19.96 31.94
N LEU A 21 -33.74 20.69 32.28
CA LEU A 21 -33.78 21.56 33.46
C LEU A 21 -33.80 20.78 34.78
N GLU A 22 -34.34 19.57 34.76
CA GLU A 22 -34.39 18.65 35.90
C GLU A 22 -33.12 17.79 36.05
N THR A 23 -32.23 17.78 35.05
CA THR A 23 -30.97 17.02 35.08
C THR A 23 -30.02 17.60 36.14
N GLU A 24 -29.50 16.74 37.02
CA GLU A 24 -28.60 17.17 38.10
C GLU A 24 -27.25 17.67 37.55
N PHE A 25 -26.62 18.59 38.29
CA PHE A 25 -25.35 19.18 37.88
C PHE A 25 -24.23 18.12 37.85
N GLY A 26 -23.67 17.90 36.67
CA GLY A 26 -22.61 16.91 36.44
C GLY A 26 -23.10 15.60 35.81
N GLU A 27 -24.41 15.44 35.61
CA GLU A 27 -24.97 14.35 34.81
C GLU A 27 -25.04 14.71 33.32
N GLU A 28 -25.14 13.68 32.49
CA GLU A 28 -25.24 13.81 31.04
C GLU A 28 -26.67 14.25 30.67
N LEU A 29 -26.80 15.32 29.89
CA LEU A 29 -28.11 15.82 29.45
C LEU A 29 -28.82 14.76 28.59
N PRO A 30 -30.15 14.65 28.68
CA PRO A 30 -30.89 13.69 27.87
C PRO A 30 -30.77 14.05 26.38
N GLU A 31 -30.86 13.06 25.48
CA GLU A 31 -30.81 13.34 24.04
C GLU A 31 -32.19 13.78 23.52
N PRO A 32 -32.28 14.82 22.67
CA PRO A 32 -33.55 15.22 22.04
C PRO A 32 -34.28 14.07 21.35
N ALA A 33 -33.55 13.12 20.77
CA ALA A 33 -34.11 11.99 20.05
C ALA A 33 -34.91 11.01 20.94
N ASP A 34 -34.66 11.00 22.25
CA ASP A 34 -35.40 10.16 23.20
C ASP A 34 -36.86 10.63 23.37
N PHE A 35 -37.14 11.89 22.99
CA PHE A 35 -38.47 12.51 23.10
C PHE A 35 -39.27 12.43 21.80
N VAL A 36 -38.69 11.96 20.69
CA VAL A 36 -39.40 11.81 19.42
C VAL A 36 -40.41 10.66 19.53
N THR A 37 -41.68 10.96 19.39
CA THR A 37 -42.77 9.97 19.48
C THR A 37 -43.09 9.35 18.12
N ASP A 38 -42.88 10.07 17.01
CA ASP A 38 -43.08 9.55 15.66
C ASP A 38 -42.11 8.37 15.39
N GLU A 39 -42.68 7.18 15.20
CA GLU A 39 -41.93 5.96 14.89
C GLU A 39 -41.17 6.05 13.56
N GLN A 40 -41.75 6.72 12.56
CA GLN A 40 -41.11 6.86 11.26
C GLN A 40 -39.87 7.75 11.36
N GLN A 41 -39.94 8.85 12.10
CA GLN A 41 -38.80 9.72 12.35
C GLN A 41 -37.71 9.00 13.15
N ARG A 42 -38.04 8.33 14.26
CA ARG A 42 -37.09 7.53 15.04
C ARG A 42 -36.34 6.50 14.21
N PHE A 43 -37.04 5.82 13.30
CA PHE A 43 -36.42 4.86 12.38
C PHE A 43 -35.43 5.53 11.42
N LEU A 44 -35.79 6.67 10.83
CA LEU A 44 -34.93 7.41 9.91
C LEU A 44 -33.69 7.96 10.60
N ASP A 45 -33.82 8.49 11.82
CA ASP A 45 -32.72 9.00 12.63
C ASP A 45 -31.76 7.87 13.03
N SER A 46 -32.30 6.74 13.48
CA SER A 46 -31.51 5.54 13.78
C SER A 46 -30.73 5.07 12.56
N ARG A 47 -31.37 5.06 11.38
CA ARG A 47 -30.72 4.69 10.13
C ARG A 47 -29.62 5.69 9.74
N ALA A 48 -29.86 6.99 9.91
CA ALA A 48 -28.88 8.03 9.63
C ALA A 48 -27.65 7.88 10.54
N ARG A 49 -27.83 7.69 11.85
CA ARG A 49 -26.73 7.43 12.81
C ARG A 49 -25.92 6.20 12.41
N LEU A 50 -26.57 5.10 12.03
CA LEU A 50 -25.88 3.89 11.57
C LEU A 50 -25.08 4.13 10.28
N LEU A 51 -25.61 4.90 9.34
CA LEU A 51 -24.89 5.26 8.12
C LEU A 51 -23.68 6.16 8.40
N THR A 52 -23.83 7.16 9.27
CA THR A 52 -22.74 8.06 9.68
C THR A 52 -21.65 7.30 10.44
N SER A 53 -22.02 6.47 11.41
CA SER A 53 -21.09 5.61 12.14
C SER A 53 -20.38 4.61 11.20
N GLY A 54 -21.14 3.98 10.29
CA GLY A 54 -20.58 3.12 9.26
C GLY A 54 -19.60 3.83 8.34
N ALA A 55 -19.90 5.07 7.93
CA ALA A 55 -18.98 5.90 7.13
C ALA A 55 -17.70 6.21 7.90
N ALA A 56 -17.78 6.55 9.19
CA ALA A 56 -16.61 6.79 10.03
C ALA A 56 -15.72 5.54 10.15
N HIS A 57 -16.31 4.34 10.24
CA HIS A 57 -15.54 3.10 10.21
C HIS A 57 -14.83 2.86 8.86
N LEU A 58 -15.45 3.22 7.74
CA LEU A 58 -14.81 3.16 6.42
C LEU A 58 -13.67 4.17 6.31
N ASP A 59 -13.86 5.40 6.79
CA ASP A 59 -12.81 6.42 6.81
C ASP A 59 -11.60 5.97 7.64
N ALA A 60 -11.85 5.33 8.80
CA ALA A 60 -10.79 4.74 9.62
C ALA A 60 -10.04 3.61 8.89
N ALA A 61 -10.75 2.77 8.14
CA ALA A 61 -10.12 1.72 7.32
C ALA A 61 -9.23 2.31 6.21
N VAL A 62 -9.70 3.36 5.53
CA VAL A 62 -8.90 4.09 4.52
C VAL A 62 -7.63 4.69 5.13
N ALA A 63 -7.75 5.31 6.32
CA ALA A 63 -6.60 5.86 7.02
C ALA A 63 -5.57 4.79 7.41
N ALA A 64 -6.03 3.62 7.84
CA ALA A 64 -5.17 2.47 8.15
C ALA A 64 -4.43 1.96 6.91
N ASP A 65 -5.10 1.89 5.75
CA ASP A 65 -4.48 1.51 4.48
C ASP A 65 -3.39 2.50 4.04
N MET A 66 -3.64 3.80 4.20
CA MET A 66 -2.61 4.83 3.93
C MET A 66 -1.41 4.71 4.88
N ALA A 67 -1.64 4.39 6.15
CA ALA A 67 -0.57 4.12 7.10
C ALA A 67 0.22 2.85 6.72
N ALA A 68 -0.46 1.80 6.27
CA ALA A 68 0.18 0.58 5.78
C ALA A 68 1.04 0.83 4.53
N ALA A 69 0.58 1.68 3.61
CA ALA A 69 1.35 2.10 2.44
C ALA A 69 2.67 2.81 2.83
N ARG A 70 2.60 3.76 3.77
CA ARG A 70 3.78 4.45 4.32
C ARG A 70 4.74 3.49 5.03
N ALA A 71 4.22 2.60 5.87
CA ALA A 71 5.03 1.59 6.55
C ALA A 71 5.71 0.64 5.55
N TYR A 72 5.02 0.28 4.48
CA TYR A 72 5.55 -0.55 3.40
C TYR A 72 6.70 0.14 2.66
N ALA A 73 6.57 1.43 2.33
CA ALA A 73 7.65 2.21 1.72
C ALA A 73 8.87 2.35 2.66
N SER A 74 8.63 2.62 3.94
CA SER A 74 9.70 2.65 4.96
C SER A 74 10.45 1.32 5.04
N ARG A 75 9.72 0.20 5.08
CA ARG A 75 10.30 -1.15 5.06
C ARG A 75 11.14 -1.39 3.80
N ALA A 76 10.64 -1.00 2.62
CA ALA A 76 11.38 -1.14 1.37
C ALA A 76 12.70 -0.35 1.41
N ARG A 77 12.71 0.88 1.91
CA ARG A 77 13.95 1.67 2.09
C ARG A 77 14.96 0.98 2.99
N SER A 78 14.51 0.47 4.15
CA SER A 78 15.40 -0.22 5.09
C SER A 78 16.01 -1.48 4.49
N LEU A 79 15.23 -2.25 3.73
CA LEU A 79 15.71 -3.45 3.05
C LEU A 79 16.66 -3.16 1.89
N ALA A 80 16.39 -2.10 1.11
CA ALA A 80 17.31 -1.66 0.06
C ALA A 80 18.61 -1.11 0.67
N ALA A 81 18.53 -0.37 1.77
CA ALA A 81 19.71 0.10 2.51
C ALA A 81 20.53 -1.07 3.08
N PHE A 82 19.86 -2.09 3.62
CA PHE A 82 20.48 -3.34 4.03
C PHE A 82 21.21 -4.01 2.86
N ALA A 83 20.56 -4.17 1.71
CA ALA A 83 21.18 -4.74 0.51
C ALA A 83 22.42 -3.96 0.07
N ARG A 84 22.36 -2.62 0.06
CA ARG A 84 23.52 -1.76 -0.25
C ARG A 84 24.67 -1.88 0.76
N SER A 85 24.37 -2.23 2.01
CA SER A 85 25.39 -2.49 3.05
C SER A 85 26.04 -3.88 2.95
N ARG A 86 25.68 -4.65 1.92
CA ARG A 86 26.21 -5.98 1.63
C ARG A 86 26.77 -6.03 0.19
N PRO A 87 27.74 -5.19 -0.20
CA PRO A 87 28.33 -5.27 -1.53
C PRO A 87 29.00 -6.63 -1.77
N ALA A 88 28.62 -7.31 -2.87
CA ALA A 88 29.17 -8.62 -3.24
C ALA A 88 30.71 -8.56 -3.34
N ALA A 89 31.25 -7.51 -3.95
CA ALA A 89 32.70 -7.34 -4.14
C ALA A 89 33.52 -7.33 -2.84
N MET A 90 32.91 -7.11 -1.67
CA MET A 90 33.59 -7.10 -0.37
C MET A 90 33.37 -8.39 0.44
N PHE A 91 32.25 -9.09 0.23
CA PHE A 91 31.81 -10.20 1.08
C PHE A 91 31.74 -11.55 0.38
N ASP A 92 31.60 -11.57 -0.94
CA ASP A 92 31.53 -12.80 -1.73
C ASP A 92 32.94 -13.27 -2.10
N ARG A 93 33.12 -14.59 -2.16
CA ARG A 93 34.39 -15.19 -2.58
C ARG A 93 34.59 -15.07 -4.08
N ALA A 94 35.83 -14.94 -4.52
CA ALA A 94 36.13 -14.83 -5.94
C ALA A 94 35.86 -16.16 -6.67
N PRO A 95 35.41 -16.13 -7.94
CA PRO A 95 35.20 -17.35 -8.72
C PRO A 95 36.47 -18.23 -8.76
N GLY A 96 36.32 -19.50 -8.38
CA GLY A 96 37.43 -20.46 -8.31
C GLY A 96 38.04 -20.63 -6.91
N GLU A 97 37.70 -19.79 -5.93
CA GLU A 97 38.08 -20.00 -4.54
C GLU A 97 37.28 -21.14 -3.90
N GLN A 98 37.87 -21.80 -2.89
CA GLN A 98 37.17 -22.82 -2.13
C GLN A 98 35.95 -22.21 -1.44
N GLY A 99 34.76 -22.75 -1.75
CA GLY A 99 33.50 -22.27 -1.21
C GLY A 99 32.94 -21.03 -1.90
N ALA A 100 33.44 -20.65 -3.09
CA ALA A 100 32.80 -19.66 -3.95
C ALA A 100 31.47 -20.20 -4.52
N ALA A 101 30.54 -19.28 -4.78
CA ALA A 101 29.28 -19.60 -5.45
C ALA A 101 29.53 -20.32 -6.77
N SER A 102 28.75 -21.36 -7.04
CA SER A 102 28.83 -22.07 -8.32
C SER A 102 28.38 -21.17 -9.48
N ALA A 103 28.89 -21.43 -10.69
CA ALA A 103 28.49 -20.67 -11.87
C ALA A 103 26.97 -20.72 -12.12
N SER A 104 26.31 -21.83 -11.81
CA SER A 104 24.85 -21.95 -11.90
C SER A 104 24.12 -21.12 -10.83
N SER A 105 24.64 -21.07 -9.60
CA SER A 105 24.11 -20.20 -8.53
C SER A 105 24.21 -18.73 -8.91
N VAL A 106 25.35 -18.31 -9.47
CA VAL A 106 25.56 -16.93 -9.96
C VAL A 106 24.61 -16.61 -11.10
N ALA A 107 24.45 -17.50 -12.08
CA ALA A 107 23.56 -17.30 -13.22
C ALA A 107 22.07 -17.26 -12.83
N ALA A 108 21.67 -17.97 -11.77
CA ALA A 108 20.30 -17.97 -11.26
C ALA A 108 19.95 -16.73 -10.41
N ARG A 109 20.93 -15.85 -10.15
CA ARG A 109 20.76 -14.69 -9.29
C ARG A 109 19.84 -13.66 -9.95
N PRO A 110 18.83 -13.13 -9.23
CA PRO A 110 18.02 -12.04 -9.75
C PRO A 110 18.89 -10.82 -10.09
N ALA A 111 18.64 -10.20 -11.24
CA ALA A 111 19.43 -9.06 -11.73
C ALA A 111 19.51 -7.89 -10.73
N ALA A 112 18.46 -7.65 -9.96
CA ALA A 112 18.43 -6.61 -8.92
C ALA A 112 19.39 -6.88 -7.75
N LEU A 113 19.86 -8.12 -7.57
CA LEU A 113 20.72 -8.53 -6.45
C LEU A 113 22.13 -8.92 -6.91
N THR A 114 22.52 -8.64 -8.15
CA THR A 114 23.84 -9.01 -8.69
C THR A 114 24.99 -8.40 -7.87
N GLU A 115 24.84 -7.13 -7.50
CA GLU A 115 25.85 -6.39 -6.71
C GLU A 115 25.72 -6.60 -5.19
N VAL A 116 24.72 -7.37 -4.75
CA VAL A 116 24.46 -7.66 -3.34
C VAL A 116 25.11 -9.00 -3.00
N SER A 117 25.63 -9.17 -1.79
CA SER A 117 26.30 -10.38 -1.33
C SER A 117 25.38 -11.61 -1.31
N GLU A 118 25.92 -12.79 -1.59
CA GLU A 118 25.19 -14.08 -1.60
C GLU A 118 24.56 -14.42 -0.26
N TRP A 119 25.18 -13.96 0.82
CA TRP A 119 24.72 -14.18 2.20
C TRP A 119 23.55 -13.28 2.61
N ALA A 120 23.27 -12.20 1.87
CA ALA A 120 22.26 -11.22 2.26
C ALA A 120 20.84 -11.82 2.31
N VAL A 121 20.54 -12.77 1.42
CA VAL A 121 19.24 -13.46 1.39
C VAL A 121 19.04 -14.30 2.64
N ASP A 122 20.07 -15.05 3.06
CA ASP A 122 20.01 -15.92 4.23
C ASP A 122 19.96 -15.10 5.53
N GLU A 123 20.72 -14.00 5.60
CA GLU A 123 20.67 -13.07 6.73
C GLU A 123 19.27 -12.46 6.87
N ALA A 124 18.65 -12.02 5.77
CA ALA A 124 17.29 -11.51 5.77
C ALA A 124 16.26 -12.58 6.13
N ALA A 125 16.41 -13.80 5.60
CA ALA A 125 15.52 -14.93 5.90
C ALA A 125 15.52 -15.28 7.39
N ALA A 126 16.71 -15.41 7.98
CA ALA A 126 16.87 -15.70 9.40
C ALA A 126 16.32 -14.57 10.28
N THR A 127 16.65 -13.31 9.96
CA THR A 127 16.23 -12.13 10.74
C THR A 127 14.72 -11.93 10.71
N LEU A 128 14.09 -12.07 9.54
CA LEU A 128 12.65 -11.86 9.35
C LEU A 128 11.83 -13.12 9.60
N ARG A 129 12.47 -14.27 9.88
CA ARG A 129 11.85 -15.58 10.11
C ARG A 129 10.96 -16.02 8.95
N ILE A 130 11.47 -15.90 7.73
CA ILE A 130 10.80 -16.29 6.49
C ILE A 130 11.67 -17.25 5.67
N SER A 131 11.10 -17.90 4.67
CA SER A 131 11.88 -18.76 3.77
C SER A 131 12.88 -17.95 2.94
N GLY A 132 13.99 -18.57 2.54
CA GLY A 132 14.98 -17.93 1.65
C GLY A 132 14.38 -17.44 0.34
N ARG A 133 13.42 -18.18 -0.23
CA ARG A 133 12.65 -17.74 -1.41
C ARG A 133 11.89 -16.44 -1.13
N ALA A 134 11.19 -16.36 0.00
CA ALA A 134 10.43 -15.17 0.37
C ALA A 134 11.36 -13.97 0.64
N ALA A 135 12.49 -14.19 1.31
CA ALA A 135 13.50 -13.15 1.55
C ALA A 135 14.10 -12.63 0.24
N CYS A 136 14.45 -13.53 -0.69
CA CYS A 136 14.94 -13.17 -2.02
C CYS A 136 13.95 -12.28 -2.78
N LEU A 137 12.68 -12.69 -2.89
CA LEU A 137 11.64 -11.90 -3.55
C LEU A 137 11.45 -10.52 -2.90
N LEU A 138 11.50 -10.48 -1.56
CA LEU A 138 11.35 -9.26 -0.78
C LEU A 138 12.53 -8.29 -0.96
N LEU A 139 13.77 -8.80 -1.05
CA LEU A 139 14.94 -7.96 -1.35
C LEU A 139 14.93 -7.47 -2.80
N VAL A 140 14.59 -8.33 -3.78
CA VAL A 140 14.41 -7.93 -5.18
C VAL A 140 13.38 -6.81 -5.28
N GLU A 141 12.24 -6.97 -4.62
CA GLU A 141 11.18 -5.98 -4.60
C GLU A 141 11.65 -4.65 -3.98
N ALA A 142 12.30 -4.70 -2.82
CA ALA A 142 12.79 -3.52 -2.13
C ALA A 142 13.81 -2.74 -2.96
N VAL A 143 14.81 -3.43 -3.52
CA VAL A 143 15.86 -2.80 -4.36
C VAL A 143 15.24 -2.22 -5.63
N THR A 144 14.39 -3.00 -6.33
CA THR A 144 13.73 -2.53 -7.56
C THR A 144 12.88 -1.29 -7.32
N LEU A 145 12.12 -1.28 -6.21
CA LEU A 145 11.26 -0.15 -5.87
C LEU A 145 12.07 1.10 -5.51
N VAL A 146 13.10 0.95 -4.67
CA VAL A 146 13.87 2.07 -4.12
C VAL A 146 14.85 2.67 -5.13
N GLU A 147 15.38 1.86 -6.04
CA GLU A 147 16.43 2.28 -6.97
C GLU A 147 15.93 2.42 -8.40
N GLY A 148 14.82 1.74 -8.75
CA GLY A 148 14.30 1.67 -10.12
C GLY A 148 12.95 2.34 -10.36
N LEU A 149 12.15 2.61 -9.31
CA LEU A 149 10.76 3.07 -9.41
C LEU A 149 10.46 4.19 -8.40
N LEU A 150 11.18 5.30 -8.53
CA LEU A 150 11.13 6.41 -7.58
C LEU A 150 9.75 7.09 -7.52
N GLY A 151 9.03 7.19 -8.65
CA GLY A 151 7.69 7.77 -8.67
C GLY A 151 6.68 6.92 -7.90
N THR A 152 6.79 5.60 -8.01
CA THR A 152 5.98 4.62 -7.29
C THR A 152 6.27 4.68 -5.80
N LEU A 153 7.56 4.78 -5.41
CA LEU A 153 7.95 4.92 -4.02
C LEU A 153 7.39 6.22 -3.41
N ALA A 154 7.46 7.34 -4.13
CA ALA A 154 6.88 8.61 -3.69
C ALA A 154 5.34 8.53 -3.55
N ALA A 155 4.66 7.84 -4.47
CA ALA A 155 3.22 7.66 -4.41
C ALA A 155 2.78 6.74 -3.24
N LEU A 156 3.58 5.74 -2.88
CA LEU A 156 3.38 4.93 -1.67
C LEU A 156 3.55 5.78 -0.40
N ASP A 157 4.60 6.61 -0.32
CA ASP A 157 4.84 7.51 0.82
C ASP A 157 3.67 8.49 1.02
N ALA A 158 3.10 8.98 -0.08
CA ALA A 158 1.93 9.85 -0.04
C ALA A 158 0.64 9.12 0.36
N GLY A 159 0.65 7.78 0.46
CA GLY A 159 -0.56 6.96 0.65
C GLY A 159 -1.48 6.93 -0.58
N ALA A 160 -0.99 7.38 -1.75
CA ALA A 160 -1.76 7.41 -3.00
C ALA A 160 -1.79 6.05 -3.70
N LEU A 161 -0.85 5.15 -3.37
CA LEU A 161 -0.84 3.76 -3.81
C LEU A 161 -0.86 2.82 -2.60
N SER A 162 -1.54 1.69 -2.75
CA SER A 162 -1.45 0.59 -1.78
C SER A 162 -0.24 -0.31 -2.07
N PRO A 163 0.20 -1.14 -1.10
CA PRO A 163 1.27 -2.12 -1.32
C PRO A 163 1.01 -3.07 -2.50
N ALA A 164 -0.24 -3.40 -2.79
CA ALA A 164 -0.61 -4.25 -3.92
C ALA A 164 -0.40 -3.54 -5.28
N HIS A 165 -0.58 -2.23 -5.35
CA HIS A 165 -0.25 -1.44 -6.54
C HIS A 165 1.27 -1.41 -6.77
N ALA A 166 2.05 -1.18 -5.72
CA ALA A 166 3.51 -1.16 -5.81
C ALA A 166 4.09 -2.51 -6.27
N ARG A 167 3.58 -3.62 -5.73
CA ARG A 167 3.92 -4.98 -6.22
C ARG A 167 3.69 -5.12 -7.72
N ALA A 168 2.54 -4.65 -8.22
CA ALA A 168 2.24 -4.69 -9.65
C ALA A 168 3.19 -3.81 -10.48
N MET A 169 3.57 -2.63 -9.97
CA MET A 169 4.58 -1.76 -10.59
C MET A 169 5.94 -2.46 -10.66
N VAL A 170 6.41 -3.03 -9.54
CA VAL A 170 7.69 -3.77 -9.47
C VAL A 170 7.70 -4.93 -10.46
N GLU A 171 6.63 -5.74 -10.49
CA GLU A 171 6.55 -6.91 -11.36
C GLU A 171 6.55 -6.55 -12.85
N LEU A 172 5.79 -5.52 -13.25
CA LEU A 172 5.59 -5.20 -14.67
C LEU A 172 6.53 -4.13 -15.22
N ALA A 173 6.92 -3.15 -14.39
CA ALA A 173 7.82 -2.07 -14.77
C ALA A 173 9.28 -2.32 -14.32
N GLY A 174 9.52 -3.13 -13.29
CA GLY A 174 10.87 -3.48 -12.84
C GLY A 174 11.77 -4.06 -13.95
N PRO A 175 11.29 -5.05 -14.74
CA PRO A 175 12.06 -5.64 -15.84
C PRO A 175 12.26 -4.75 -17.07
N VAL A 176 11.76 -3.51 -17.08
CA VAL A 176 11.97 -2.58 -18.21
C VAL A 176 13.45 -2.23 -18.30
N SER A 177 13.96 -2.25 -19.54
CA SER A 177 15.39 -2.35 -19.85
C SER A 177 16.26 -1.22 -19.32
N THR A 178 15.75 0.02 -19.30
CA THR A 178 16.54 1.18 -18.85
C THR A 178 15.82 1.98 -17.75
N PRO A 179 16.58 2.64 -16.85
CA PRO A 179 16.01 3.54 -15.85
C PRO A 179 15.13 4.63 -16.47
N GLU A 180 15.50 5.18 -17.62
CA GLU A 180 14.75 6.24 -18.31
C GLU A 180 13.40 5.72 -18.82
N LYS A 181 13.38 4.51 -19.39
CA LYS A 181 12.13 3.85 -19.81
C LYS A 181 11.25 3.51 -18.61
N ARG A 182 11.83 3.08 -17.47
CA ARG A 182 11.08 2.89 -16.22
C ARG A 182 10.40 4.19 -15.78
N ALA A 183 11.14 5.29 -15.73
CA ALA A 183 10.59 6.61 -15.39
C ALA A 183 9.48 7.05 -16.36
N GLN A 184 9.62 6.77 -17.66
CA GLN A 184 8.56 7.04 -18.65
C GLN A 184 7.31 6.18 -18.41
N VAL A 185 7.48 4.90 -18.05
CA VAL A 185 6.35 4.03 -17.68
C VAL A 185 5.65 4.58 -16.43
N GLU A 186 6.40 4.96 -15.39
CA GLU A 186 5.85 5.58 -14.18
C GLU A 186 5.05 6.85 -14.52
N ALA A 187 5.64 7.78 -15.27
CA ALA A 187 4.99 9.03 -15.67
C ALA A 187 3.69 8.78 -16.45
N ALA A 188 3.63 7.72 -17.27
CA ALA A 188 2.45 7.39 -18.04
C ALA A 188 1.28 6.82 -17.19
N VAL A 189 1.58 6.09 -16.12
CA VAL A 189 0.57 5.34 -15.34
C VAL A 189 0.20 5.99 -14.01
N LEU A 190 1.15 6.60 -13.32
CA LEU A 190 0.96 7.14 -11.96
C LEU A 190 -0.16 8.19 -11.85
N PRO A 191 -0.41 9.08 -12.83
CA PRO A 191 -1.49 10.08 -12.72
C PRO A 191 -2.88 9.49 -12.50
N ARG A 192 -3.11 8.21 -12.83
CA ARG A 192 -4.40 7.51 -12.65
C ARG A 192 -4.32 6.32 -11.70
N ALA A 193 -3.11 5.87 -11.34
CA ALA A 193 -2.90 4.60 -10.66
C ALA A 193 -3.62 4.49 -9.32
N GLY A 194 -3.63 5.55 -8.51
CA GLY A 194 -4.31 5.56 -7.20
C GLY A 194 -5.84 5.46 -7.24
N ARG A 195 -6.46 5.65 -8.42
CA ARG A 195 -7.91 5.53 -8.62
C ARG A 195 -8.30 4.23 -9.32
N GLN A 196 -7.33 3.38 -9.63
CA GLN A 196 -7.55 2.13 -10.34
C GLN A 196 -7.57 0.97 -9.37
N THR A 197 -8.27 -0.10 -9.74
CA THR A 197 -8.02 -1.41 -9.12
C THR A 197 -6.66 -1.92 -9.58
N VAL A 198 -6.05 -2.82 -8.81
CA VAL A 198 -4.76 -3.44 -9.18
C VAL A 198 -4.84 -4.15 -10.54
N ALA A 199 -5.98 -4.76 -10.88
CA ALA A 199 -6.19 -5.40 -12.18
C ALA A 199 -6.20 -4.38 -13.33
N ALA A 200 -6.89 -3.24 -13.15
CA ALA A 200 -6.91 -2.16 -14.13
C ALA A 200 -5.52 -1.53 -14.30
N LEU A 201 -4.78 -1.33 -13.19
CA LEU A 201 -3.40 -0.87 -13.22
C LEU A 201 -2.51 -1.83 -14.01
N ARG A 202 -2.59 -3.15 -13.76
CA ARG A 202 -1.81 -4.16 -14.50
C ARG A 202 -2.08 -4.11 -15.99
N ALA A 203 -3.35 -3.94 -16.40
CA ALA A 203 -3.69 -3.77 -17.81
C ALA A 203 -3.11 -2.47 -18.39
N CYS A 204 -3.14 -1.37 -17.64
CA CYS A 204 -2.52 -0.10 -18.04
C CYS A 204 -1.00 -0.23 -18.20
N LEU A 205 -0.34 -0.84 -17.21
CA LEU A 205 1.10 -1.11 -17.19
C LEU A 205 1.54 -1.94 -18.39
N ARG A 206 0.87 -3.06 -18.68
CA ARG A 206 1.23 -3.88 -19.86
C ARG A 206 1.19 -3.07 -21.16
N ARG A 207 0.16 -2.23 -21.34
CA ARG A 207 0.06 -1.34 -22.52
C ARG A 207 1.12 -0.24 -22.54
N ALA A 208 1.46 0.32 -21.38
CA ALA A 208 2.50 1.34 -21.28
C ALA A 208 3.88 0.74 -21.60
N VAL A 209 4.21 -0.39 -20.99
CA VAL A 209 5.44 -1.15 -21.24
C VAL A 209 5.56 -1.56 -22.70
N ALA A 210 4.52 -2.16 -23.30
CA ALA A 210 4.58 -2.57 -24.71
C ALA A 210 4.84 -1.41 -25.68
N ARG A 211 4.42 -0.19 -25.32
CA ARG A 211 4.62 1.01 -26.13
C ARG A 211 6.00 1.63 -25.94
N ILE A 212 6.50 1.65 -24.71
CA ILE A 212 7.75 2.33 -24.32
C ILE A 212 8.96 1.40 -24.51
N ASP A 213 8.76 0.10 -24.29
CA ASP A 213 9.78 -0.93 -24.35
C ASP A 213 9.28 -2.18 -25.07
N ALA A 214 9.12 -2.04 -26.40
CA ALA A 214 8.64 -3.13 -27.25
C ALA A 214 9.52 -4.39 -27.16
N ALA A 215 10.84 -4.23 -26.97
CA ALA A 215 11.77 -5.35 -26.80
C ALA A 215 11.49 -6.12 -25.49
N ALA A 216 11.39 -5.42 -24.35
CA ALA A 216 11.06 -6.07 -23.07
C ALA A 216 9.65 -6.69 -23.06
N ALA A 217 8.72 -6.18 -23.89
CA ALA A 217 7.42 -6.78 -24.08
C ALA A 217 7.48 -8.05 -24.94
N ALA A 218 8.33 -8.08 -25.96
CA ALA A 218 8.56 -9.26 -26.80
C ALA A 218 9.21 -10.40 -26.02
N ASP A 219 10.23 -10.11 -25.19
CA ASP A 219 10.92 -11.12 -24.38
C ASP A 219 9.95 -11.87 -23.44
N ARG A 220 8.97 -11.17 -22.86
CA ARG A 220 7.96 -11.81 -21.99
C ARG A 220 7.06 -12.80 -22.70
N LEU A 221 6.73 -12.55 -23.97
CA LEU A 221 5.93 -13.46 -24.77
C LEU A 221 6.70 -14.74 -25.11
N ILE A 222 8.04 -14.69 -25.10
CA ILE A 222 8.90 -15.85 -25.35
C ILE A 222 9.06 -16.70 -24.09
N THR A 223 9.08 -16.08 -22.90
CA THR A 223 9.20 -16.77 -21.60
C THR A 223 7.88 -17.20 -20.94
N ALA A 224 6.73 -16.79 -21.46
CA ALA A 224 5.39 -17.13 -20.93
C ALA A 224 4.80 -18.37 -21.59
#